data_AF-A0A935Q5E4-F1
#
_entry.id   AF-A0A935Q5E4-F1
#
_cell.length_a   1.000
_cell.length_b   1.000
_cell.length_c   1.000
_cell.angle_alpha   90.00
_cell.angle_beta   90.00
_cell.angle_gamma   90.00
#
_symmetry.space_group_name_H-M   'P 1'
#
loop_
_entity.id
_entity.type
_entity.pdbx_description
1 polymer ?
#
loop_
_entity_poly.entity_id
_entity_poly.type
_entity_poly.pdbx_seq_one_letter_code
_entity_poly.pdbx_strand_id
1 'polypeptide(L)'
;MGWLGGAGAITANGGSAGSAGAGGGGGGGRIALEYGSVEFSGSISTFGGAGAQAGGAGTVYLKSSEQPYGELIVDNAGQDNQATTPLLESIGLDMLTVRNRGYLDVPSGSRLAWSRRRWRYTMRER
;
A
#
# COMPACT_ATOMS: atom_id res chain seq x y z
N MET A 1 16.81 15.32 -7.85
CA MET A 1 16.34 14.00 -7.40
C MET A 1 17.48 13.00 -7.51
N GLY A 2 17.60 12.05 -6.58
CA GLY A 2 18.76 11.15 -6.44
C GLY A 2 18.58 9.77 -7.10
N TRP A 3 19.59 8.91 -6.99
CA TRP A 3 19.55 7.51 -7.46
C TRP A 3 19.05 6.57 -6.36
N LEU A 4 18.10 5.69 -6.68
CA LEU A 4 17.65 4.60 -5.81
C LEU A 4 18.23 3.27 -6.33
N GLY A 5 19.25 2.74 -5.65
CA GLY A 5 19.93 1.49 -6.02
C GLY A 5 20.05 0.48 -4.88
N GLY A 6 20.39 -0.76 -5.23
CA GLY A 6 20.69 -1.84 -4.29
C GLY A 6 19.64 -2.96 -4.24
N ALA A 7 19.89 -3.95 -3.38
CA ALA A 7 19.10 -5.19 -3.27
C ALA A 7 18.50 -5.43 -1.88
N GLY A 8 18.55 -4.43 -1.00
CA GLY A 8 18.06 -4.55 0.39
C GLY A 8 16.53 -4.60 0.49
N ALA A 9 16.03 -4.84 1.70
CA ALA A 9 14.60 -4.81 1.99
C ALA A 9 14.18 -3.44 2.54
N ILE A 10 13.10 -2.89 2.00
CA ILE A 10 12.42 -1.69 2.53
C ILE A 10 11.05 -2.13 3.02
N THR A 11 10.85 -2.17 4.34
CA THR A 11 9.66 -2.78 4.93
C THR A 11 8.98 -1.85 5.93
N ALA A 12 7.66 -1.78 5.86
CA ALA A 12 6.82 -1.15 6.87
C ALA A 12 5.64 -2.08 7.20
N ASN A 13 5.95 -3.29 7.65
CA ASN A 13 4.96 -4.32 7.95
C ASN A 13 4.42 -4.15 9.37
N GLY A 14 3.12 -4.37 9.56
CA GLY A 14 2.49 -4.38 10.86
C GLY A 14 2.87 -5.62 11.68
N GLY A 15 3.00 -5.45 13.00
CA GLY A 15 3.29 -6.55 13.93
C GLY A 15 2.06 -7.42 14.19
N SER A 16 2.25 -8.73 14.33
CA SER A 16 1.17 -9.63 14.75
C SER A 16 0.97 -9.60 16.27
N ALA A 17 -0.26 -9.82 16.72
CA ALA A 17 -0.57 -10.01 18.13
C ALA A 17 0.24 -11.18 18.70
N GLY A 18 0.63 -11.05 19.98
CA GLY A 18 1.36 -12.11 20.69
C GLY A 18 0.53 -13.39 20.89
N SER A 19 1.18 -14.44 21.40
CA SER A 19 0.70 -15.83 21.41
C SER A 19 -0.67 -16.08 22.05
N ALA A 20 -1.20 -15.16 22.86
CA ALA A 20 -2.53 -15.27 23.45
C ALA A 20 -3.66 -14.83 22.50
N GLY A 21 -3.34 -14.25 21.33
CA GLY A 21 -4.32 -13.88 20.29
C GLY A 21 -5.33 -12.80 20.68
N ALA A 22 -5.32 -12.31 21.93
CA ALA A 22 -6.27 -11.33 22.44
C ALA A 22 -6.01 -9.89 21.96
N GLY A 23 -4.79 -9.60 21.50
CA GLY A 23 -4.41 -8.28 20.98
C GLY A 23 -4.82 -8.08 19.52
N GLY A 24 -4.97 -6.82 19.11
CA GLY A 24 -5.05 -6.46 17.69
C GLY A 24 -3.69 -6.58 16.99
N GLY A 25 -3.72 -6.81 15.69
CA GLY A 25 -2.54 -6.71 14.83
C GLY A 25 -2.27 -5.25 14.45
N GLY A 26 -0.99 -4.89 14.33
CA GLY A 26 -0.58 -3.56 13.88
C GLY A 26 -0.93 -3.33 12.41
N GLY A 27 -1.35 -2.12 12.04
CA GLY A 27 -1.57 -1.76 10.64
C GLY A 27 -0.27 -1.75 9.83
N GLY A 28 -0.38 -1.96 8.52
CA GLY A 28 0.71 -1.74 7.58
C GLY A 28 1.07 -0.25 7.51
N GLY A 29 2.37 0.03 7.40
CA GLY A 29 2.89 1.39 7.32
C GLY A 29 2.84 1.98 5.92
N ARG A 30 3.43 3.18 5.78
CA ARG A 30 3.51 3.93 4.53
C ARG A 30 4.97 4.08 4.13
N ILE A 31 5.27 3.75 2.88
CA ILE A 31 6.58 3.95 2.26
C ILE A 31 6.40 4.97 1.13
N ALA A 32 7.25 5.99 1.08
CA ALA A 32 7.31 6.93 -0.03
C ALA A 32 8.73 6.97 -0.57
N LEU A 33 8.90 6.67 -1.85
CA LEU A 33 10.18 6.70 -2.54
C LEU A 33 10.09 7.66 -3.73
N GLU A 34 10.83 8.75 -3.64
CA GLU A 34 11.03 9.71 -4.71
C GLU A 34 12.44 9.60 -5.26
N TYR A 35 12.58 9.38 -6.57
CA TYR A 35 13.87 9.10 -7.19
C TYR A 35 13.98 9.72 -8.59
N GLY A 36 15.21 10.02 -9.01
CA GLY A 36 15.52 10.45 -10.37
C GLY A 36 15.73 9.24 -11.29
N SER A 37 16.62 8.33 -10.89
CA SER A 37 16.88 7.06 -11.57
C SER A 37 16.76 5.90 -10.59
N VAL A 38 16.36 4.73 -11.09
CA VAL A 38 16.13 3.53 -10.27
C VAL A 38 16.89 2.33 -10.84
N GLU A 39 17.67 1.70 -9.97
CA GLU A 39 18.31 0.40 -10.17
C GLU A 39 18.18 -0.43 -8.88
N PHE A 40 16.97 -0.42 -8.34
CA PHE A 40 16.64 -1.16 -7.13
C PHE A 40 16.10 -2.54 -7.52
N SER A 41 16.78 -3.57 -7.05
CA SER A 41 16.43 -4.98 -7.24
C SER A 41 16.00 -5.67 -5.94
N GLY A 42 15.91 -4.90 -4.86
CA GLY A 42 15.46 -5.37 -3.56
C GLY A 42 13.96 -5.53 -3.46
N SER A 43 13.47 -5.75 -2.24
CA SER A 43 12.04 -5.93 -1.97
C SER A 43 11.46 -4.75 -1.23
N ILE A 44 10.25 -4.34 -1.62
CA ILE A 44 9.43 -3.38 -0.87
C ILE A 44 8.20 -4.12 -0.35
N SER A 45 7.95 -4.08 0.96
CA SER A 45 6.78 -4.74 1.54
C SER A 45 6.04 -3.88 2.54
N THR A 46 4.72 -3.94 2.45
CA THR A 46 3.79 -3.39 3.42
C THR A 46 2.61 -4.33 3.56
N PHE A 47 2.19 -4.64 4.78
CA PHE A 47 0.97 -5.42 5.08
C PHE A 47 0.59 -5.23 6.54
N GLY A 48 -0.67 -5.49 6.88
CA GLY A 48 -1.14 -5.49 8.26
C GLY A 48 -0.81 -6.79 8.99
N GLY A 49 -0.59 -6.70 10.30
CA GLY A 49 -0.35 -7.85 11.17
C GLY A 49 -1.63 -8.58 11.56
N ALA A 50 -1.49 -9.87 11.91
CA ALA A 50 -2.59 -10.69 12.40
C ALA A 50 -2.94 -10.36 13.86
N GLY A 51 -4.21 -10.52 14.25
CA GLY A 51 -4.66 -10.37 15.63
C GLY A 51 -6.17 -10.54 15.74
N ALA A 52 -6.73 -10.44 16.95
CA ALA A 52 -8.18 -10.49 17.17
C ALA A 52 -8.94 -9.48 16.28
N GLN A 53 -8.32 -8.32 16.09
CA GLN A 53 -8.62 -7.39 15.01
C GLN A 53 -7.34 -7.23 14.20
N ALA A 54 -7.35 -7.67 12.94
CA ALA A 54 -6.17 -7.57 12.09
C ALA A 54 -5.93 -6.12 11.66
N GLY A 55 -4.66 -5.77 11.43
CA GLY A 55 -4.28 -4.47 10.90
C GLY A 55 -4.62 -4.34 9.41
N GLY A 56 -4.93 -3.13 8.96
CA GLY A 56 -5.14 -2.83 7.54
C GLY A 56 -3.86 -2.94 6.72
N ALA A 57 -4.02 -3.02 5.40
CA ALA A 57 -2.91 -3.00 4.45
C ALA A 57 -2.03 -1.75 4.62
N GLY A 58 -0.78 -1.82 4.17
CA GLY A 58 0.06 -0.63 4.07
C GLY A 58 0.12 -0.10 2.64
N THR A 59 0.83 1.01 2.46
CA THR A 59 0.96 1.68 1.16
C THR A 59 2.39 1.91 0.75
N VAL A 60 2.62 1.85 -0.56
CA VAL A 60 3.88 2.22 -1.20
C VAL A 60 3.59 3.29 -2.25
N TYR A 61 4.19 4.46 -2.09
CA TYR A 61 4.18 5.53 -3.07
C TYR A 61 5.51 5.58 -3.80
N LEU A 62 5.48 5.50 -5.13
CA LEU A 62 6.66 5.53 -5.99
C LEU A 62 6.53 6.69 -6.97
N LYS A 63 7.52 7.58 -6.98
CA LYS A 63 7.53 8.74 -7.89
C LYS A 63 8.90 8.95 -8.50
N SER A 64 8.99 8.73 -9.81
CA SER A 64 10.15 9.18 -10.58
C SER A 64 10.13 10.70 -10.79
N SER A 65 11.28 11.28 -11.12
CA SER A 65 11.37 12.72 -11.45
C SER A 65 10.59 13.10 -12.70
N GLU A 66 10.27 12.14 -13.57
CA GLU A 66 9.49 12.37 -14.80
C GLU A 66 7.98 12.23 -14.61
N GLN A 67 7.55 11.62 -13.49
CA GLN A 67 6.13 11.48 -13.15
C GLN A 67 5.60 12.73 -12.45
N PRO A 68 4.48 13.32 -12.90
CA PRO A 68 3.90 14.47 -12.23
C PRO A 68 3.29 14.08 -10.87
N TYR A 69 2.65 12.90 -10.76
CA TYR A 69 1.89 12.53 -9.57
C TYR A 69 2.22 11.15 -8.98
N GLY A 70 3.00 10.31 -9.67
CA GLY A 70 3.50 9.03 -9.14
C GLY A 70 2.46 7.92 -9.04
N GLU A 71 2.86 6.78 -8.50
CA GLU A 71 2.00 5.61 -8.28
C GLU A 71 1.78 5.36 -6.78
N LEU A 72 0.54 5.09 -6.39
CA LEU A 72 0.21 4.54 -5.08
C LEU A 72 -0.15 3.06 -5.22
N ILE A 73 0.51 2.21 -4.44
CA ILE A 73 0.25 0.78 -4.33
C ILE A 73 -0.29 0.49 -2.94
N VAL A 74 -1.43 -0.18 -2.86
CA VAL A 74 -2.01 -0.74 -1.64
C VAL A 74 -1.91 -2.25 -1.74
N ASP A 75 -1.10 -2.85 -0.86
CA ASP A 75 -0.79 -4.27 -0.85
C ASP A 75 -0.93 -4.79 0.58
N ASN A 76 -1.56 -5.95 0.74
CA ASN A 76 -1.70 -6.62 2.03
C ASN A 76 -0.99 -7.98 2.06
N ALA A 77 -0.10 -8.24 1.09
CA ALA A 77 0.65 -9.49 0.96
C ALA A 77 -0.23 -10.76 0.99
N GLY A 78 -1.50 -10.65 0.60
CA GLY A 78 -2.47 -11.76 0.59
C GLY A 78 -3.09 -12.07 1.95
N GLN A 79 -2.84 -11.27 2.98
CA GLN A 79 -3.44 -11.41 4.31
C GLN A 79 -4.96 -11.38 4.21
N ASP A 80 -5.63 -12.42 4.72
CA ASP A 80 -7.08 -12.57 4.66
C ASP A 80 -7.75 -11.80 5.80
N ASN A 81 -7.55 -10.49 5.79
CA ASN A 81 -8.25 -9.55 6.66
C ASN A 81 -8.92 -8.48 5.80
N GLN A 82 -10.12 -8.07 6.20
CA GLN A 82 -10.89 -7.01 5.52
C GLN A 82 -10.62 -5.63 6.14
N ALA A 83 -9.52 -5.50 6.89
CA ALA A 83 -9.16 -4.25 7.54
C ALA A 83 -8.79 -3.23 6.46
N THR A 84 -9.41 -2.06 6.54
CA THR A 84 -9.24 -1.01 5.54
C THR A 84 -8.03 -0.13 5.87
N THR A 85 -7.40 0.37 4.82
CA THR A 85 -6.39 1.42 4.87
C THR A 85 -7.11 2.72 4.51
N PRO A 86 -7.32 3.65 5.44
CA PRO A 86 -8.00 4.90 5.13
C PRO A 86 -7.09 5.84 4.34
N LEU A 87 -7.61 6.38 3.24
CA LEU A 87 -7.00 7.50 2.53
C LEU A 87 -7.40 8.80 3.21
N LEU A 88 -6.51 9.38 4.01
CA LEU A 88 -6.85 10.52 4.89
C LEU A 88 -7.04 11.86 4.14
N GLU A 89 -6.54 11.95 2.90
CA GLU A 89 -6.58 13.19 2.10
C GLU A 89 -6.74 12.89 0.60
N SER A 90 -7.28 13.85 -0.15
CA SER A 90 -7.31 13.75 -1.61
C SER A 90 -5.90 13.81 -2.17
N ILE A 91 -5.56 12.85 -3.04
CA ILE A 91 -4.25 12.75 -3.67
C ILE A 91 -4.40 12.63 -5.19
N GLY A 92 -3.62 13.43 -5.93
CA GLY A 92 -3.44 13.22 -7.37
C GLY A 92 -2.45 12.09 -7.60
N LEU A 93 -2.77 11.15 -8.48
CA LEU A 93 -1.92 10.00 -8.79
C LEU A 93 -1.86 9.80 -10.31
N ASP A 94 -0.72 9.33 -10.81
CA ASP A 94 -0.66 8.83 -12.18
C ASP A 94 -1.34 7.45 -12.25
N MET A 95 -1.13 6.63 -11.21
CA MET A 95 -1.69 5.29 -11.07
C MET A 95 -2.02 4.94 -9.61
N LEU A 96 -3.15 4.25 -9.41
CA LEU A 96 -3.51 3.60 -8.16
C LEU A 96 -3.62 2.09 -8.40
N THR A 97 -2.87 1.31 -7.63
CA THR A 97 -2.89 -0.15 -7.66
C THR A 97 -3.37 -0.68 -6.32
N VAL A 98 -4.48 -1.41 -6.27
CA VAL A 98 -4.92 -2.15 -5.07
C VAL A 98 -4.84 -3.64 -5.38
N ARG A 99 -4.06 -4.39 -4.60
CA ARG A 99 -3.76 -5.81 -4.89
C ARG A 99 -3.63 -6.64 -3.62
N ASN A 100 -3.62 -7.97 -3.80
CA ASN A 100 -3.34 -8.97 -2.76
C ASN A 100 -4.11 -8.73 -1.44
N ARG A 101 -5.43 -8.53 -1.53
CA ARG A 101 -6.32 -8.20 -0.39
C ARG A 101 -6.03 -6.87 0.31
N GLY A 102 -5.45 -5.91 -0.40
CA GLY A 102 -5.51 -4.51 0.00
C GLY A 102 -6.95 -4.00 -0.08
N TYR A 103 -7.40 -3.33 0.98
CA TYR A 103 -8.67 -2.60 0.99
C TYR A 103 -8.37 -1.13 1.26
N LEU A 104 -8.58 -0.28 0.26
CA LEU A 104 -8.43 1.17 0.41
C LEU A 104 -9.80 1.77 0.70
N ASP A 105 -9.95 2.38 1.86
CA ASP A 105 -11.13 3.19 2.17
C ASP A 105 -10.88 4.63 1.70
N VAL A 106 -11.83 5.15 0.92
CA VAL A 106 -11.71 6.44 0.24
C VAL A 106 -12.83 7.32 0.79
N PRO A 107 -12.53 8.31 1.64
CA PRO A 107 -13.55 9.12 2.27
C PRO A 107 -14.45 9.78 1.23
N SER A 108 -15.74 9.87 1.54
CA SER A 108 -16.71 10.59 0.71
C SER A 108 -16.24 12.01 0.43
N GLY A 109 -16.15 12.39 -0.85
CA GLY A 109 -15.62 13.69 -1.28
C GLY A 109 -14.16 13.67 -1.71
N SER A 110 -13.42 12.58 -1.47
CA SER A 110 -12.05 12.41 -1.98
C SER A 110 -12.08 12.20 -3.49
N ARG A 111 -11.27 12.97 -4.23
CA ARG A 111 -11.08 12.74 -5.66
C ARG A 111 -9.85 11.89 -5.87
N LEU A 112 -10.04 10.69 -6.38
CA LEU A 112 -8.97 9.92 -6.97
C LEU A 112 -8.94 10.21 -8.47
N ALA A 113 -7.95 11.00 -8.90
CA ALA A 113 -7.65 11.20 -10.31
C ALA A 113 -6.50 10.26 -10.68
N TRP A 114 -6.71 9.38 -11.66
CA TRP A 114 -5.69 8.49 -12.23
C TRP A 114 -5.74 8.55 -13.75
N SER A 115 -4.58 8.47 -14.40
CA SER A 115 -4.48 8.54 -15.86
C SER A 115 -4.75 7.19 -16.54
N ARG A 116 -4.56 6.07 -15.83
CA ARG A 116 -4.75 4.69 -16.33
C ARG A 116 -5.34 3.80 -15.24
N ARG A 117 -6.34 2.98 -15.59
CA ARG A 117 -6.85 1.89 -14.73
C ARG A 117 -6.35 0.55 -15.26
N ARG A 118 -5.78 -0.29 -14.40
CA ARG A 118 -5.49 -1.70 -14.72
C ARG A 118 -6.14 -2.59 -13.68
N TRP A 119 -7.35 -3.07 -13.98
CA TRP A 119 -8.05 -4.04 -13.13
C TRP A 119 -7.66 -5.46 -13.54
N ARG A 120 -7.29 -6.28 -12.56
CA ARG A 120 -7.20 -7.74 -12.68
C ARG A 120 -7.91 -8.30 -11.44
N TYR A 121 -9.24 -8.42 -11.46
CA TYR A 121 -10.10 -9.42 -10.77
C TYR A 121 -11.61 -9.05 -10.85
N THR A 122 -12.44 -10.11 -10.93
CA THR A 122 -13.91 -10.14 -11.05
C THR A 122 -14.62 -9.63 -9.78
N MET A 123 -15.50 -8.63 -9.91
CA MET A 123 -16.41 -8.24 -8.83
C MET A 123 -17.50 -9.31 -8.63
N ARG A 124 -17.79 -9.64 -7.37
CA ARG A 124 -19.13 -10.09 -6.97
C ARG A 124 -19.78 -8.93 -6.22
N GLU A 125 -20.76 -8.32 -6.86
CA GLU A 125 -21.74 -7.47 -6.17
C GLU A 125 -22.66 -8.37 -5.34
N ARG A 126 -23.08 -7.87 -4.18
CA ARG A 126 -24.17 -8.44 -3.41
C ARG A 126 -25.46 -7.76 -3.81
#